data_AF-A0A373P110-F1
#
_entry.id   AF-A0A373P110-F1
#
_cell.length_a   1.000
_cell.length_b   1.000
_cell.length_c   1.000
_cell.angle_alpha   90.00
_cell.angle_beta   90.00
_cell.angle_gamma   90.00
#
_symmetry.space_group_name_H-M   'P 1'
#
loop_
_entity.id
_entity.type
_entity.pdbx_description
1 polymer ?
#
loop_
_entity_poly.entity_id
_entity_poly.type
_entity_poly.pdbx_seq_one_letter_code
_entity_poly.pdbx_strand_id
1 'polypeptide(L)'
;MDDEKAYLRIDTSSLFSSNQTVADYLEKGLNLIGQEVKNDWAKNNQTGILTEICDLTVTDKLDFADSLKAYYIQRNEAYRVENISDDTRMVKVALQTGIELPYYPQALKPVLTRETVSRMDAAFSMRTESLVKRNMKTRVLLDQDFIQDIGTIEPLDGMKFETDPCTVEKIGYKKGKVKEPLLVCGKDKALKCGEEFKVFNYGFYRKTEKEIKIGYLYPRNSYDLMKAVVNGIYTFAKLGKYHGEKDLYTMAGLLDLDVKAMVREEYELGDITDYKRAANKLQKIEGINLVIALVPDGMEEDGPYNPFKTIWAKANIPSQMISMKTAKLFAEEAKEGNKAKNNSRYYLHNIILGILGKTGGIPWVVKDMPGNVDCFVGLDVATIAKGIHYPACSVVFDKYGRLLGFYKPAAPQQGEKITTRILQDIFDQVIFAYEDRFGEMPKNIVIHRDGFSNEDDEWYKNYFAAKGIMYNIIEVRKNISSKLIFWQNGQIENPPMGYCVYNADKGYLVTTNMKNKKGSPNPILIEKKCGNLSMADILTQVLYLSQLHVGSTQKMRLPITTGYADKICKNREFVPEGKMDDRLFFL
;
A
#
# COMPACT_ATOMS: atom_id res chain seq x y z
N MET A 1 20.52 25.97 13.93
CA MET A 1 21.73 26.59 13.37
C MET A 1 21.58 28.06 13.62
N ASP A 2 22.61 28.68 14.19
CA ASP A 2 22.65 30.11 14.46
C ASP A 2 23.79 30.68 13.62
N ASP A 3 23.61 30.62 12.30
CA ASP A 3 24.59 31.00 11.28
C ASP A 3 24.12 32.20 10.44
N GLU A 4 23.09 32.91 10.92
CA GLU A 4 22.47 34.08 10.28
C GLU A 4 22.01 33.86 8.83
N LYS A 5 21.85 32.59 8.41
CA LYS A 5 21.40 32.24 7.05
C LYS A 5 19.95 31.78 7.03
N ALA A 6 19.23 32.23 6.00
CA ALA A 6 17.94 31.67 5.64
C ALA A 6 18.12 30.43 4.77
N TYR A 7 17.42 29.35 5.11
CA TYR A 7 17.42 28.10 4.34
C TYR A 7 16.07 27.90 3.65
N LEU A 8 16.09 27.80 2.32
CA LEU A 8 14.89 27.50 1.53
C LEU A 8 14.79 26.00 1.27
N ARG A 9 13.67 25.39 1.71
CA ARG A 9 13.31 24.02 1.36
C ARG A 9 12.30 24.05 0.22
N ILE A 10 12.62 23.37 -0.88
CA ILE A 10 11.77 23.28 -2.06
C ILE A 10 11.21 21.86 -2.18
N ASP A 11 9.91 21.74 -2.45
CA ASP A 11 9.30 20.50 -2.90
C ASP A 11 8.33 20.77 -4.05
N THR A 12 8.71 20.36 -5.26
CA THR A 12 7.93 20.56 -6.48
C THR A 12 7.11 19.32 -6.84
N SER A 13 5.82 19.51 -7.15
CA SER A 13 4.90 18.46 -7.59
C SER A 13 4.17 18.86 -8.88
N SER A 14 3.44 17.92 -9.48
CA SER A 14 2.58 18.19 -10.65
C SER A 14 1.12 18.11 -10.20
N LEU A 15 0.28 19.01 -10.73
CA LEU A 15 -1.16 19.03 -10.51
C LEU A 15 -1.88 18.93 -11.87
N PHE A 16 -2.93 18.11 -11.94
CA PHE A 16 -3.87 18.14 -13.06
C PHE A 16 -5.08 19.00 -12.67
N SER A 17 -5.44 19.95 -13.53
CA SER A 17 -6.58 20.84 -13.33
C SER A 17 -7.28 21.12 -14.65
N SER A 18 -8.57 21.42 -14.59
CA SER A 18 -9.37 21.87 -15.73
C SER A 18 -9.84 23.29 -15.51
N ASN A 19 -9.83 24.10 -16.56
CA ASN A 19 -10.53 25.38 -16.58
C ASN A 19 -12.03 25.20 -16.84
N GLN A 20 -12.45 24.02 -17.30
CA GLN A 20 -13.85 23.70 -17.58
C GLN A 20 -14.59 23.34 -16.30
N THR A 21 -15.76 23.94 -16.13
CA THR A 21 -16.75 23.65 -15.09
C THR A 21 -17.62 22.45 -15.47
N VAL A 22 -18.39 21.92 -14.52
CA VAL A 22 -19.39 20.88 -14.81
C VAL A 22 -20.37 21.36 -15.88
N ALA A 23 -20.75 22.64 -15.88
CA ALA A 23 -21.63 23.21 -16.90
C ALA A 23 -21.04 23.06 -18.31
N ASP A 24 -19.75 23.38 -18.49
CA ASP A 24 -19.07 23.25 -19.79
C ASP A 24 -19.02 21.80 -20.29
N TYR A 25 -18.95 20.81 -19.40
CA TYR A 25 -18.99 19.39 -19.77
C TYR A 25 -20.41 18.95 -20.15
N LEU A 26 -21.43 19.44 -19.43
CA LEU A 26 -22.83 19.16 -19.73
C LEU A 26 -23.24 19.73 -21.09
N GLU A 27 -22.81 20.95 -21.43
CA GLU A 27 -23.04 21.57 -22.74
C GLU A 27 -22.42 20.75 -23.89
N LYS A 28 -21.31 20.06 -23.63
CA LYS A 28 -20.67 19.13 -24.57
C LYS A 28 -21.34 17.75 -24.64
N GLY A 29 -22.45 17.55 -23.91
CA GLY A 29 -23.15 16.27 -23.83
C GLY A 29 -22.42 15.19 -23.02
N LEU A 30 -21.47 15.58 -22.15
CA LEU A 30 -20.72 14.65 -21.32
C LEU A 30 -21.38 14.50 -19.94
N ASN A 31 -21.74 13.27 -19.58
CA ASN A 31 -22.25 12.95 -18.25
C ASN A 31 -21.09 12.74 -17.26
N LEU A 32 -21.10 13.53 -16.18
CA LEU A 32 -20.10 13.47 -15.11
C LEU A 32 -20.63 12.82 -13.82
N ILE A 33 -21.82 12.22 -13.81
CA ILE A 33 -22.34 11.51 -12.64
C ILE A 33 -21.34 10.44 -12.17
N GLY A 34 -21.11 10.38 -10.87
CA GLY A 34 -20.09 9.55 -10.21
C GLY A 34 -18.68 10.18 -10.18
N GLN A 35 -18.46 11.34 -10.81
CA GLN A 35 -17.17 12.03 -10.80
C GLN A 35 -17.01 12.88 -9.54
N GLU A 36 -15.83 12.86 -8.94
CA GLU A 36 -15.48 13.81 -7.88
C GLU A 36 -15.34 15.22 -8.45
N VAL A 37 -15.99 16.18 -7.80
CA VAL A 37 -16.02 17.60 -8.16
C VAL A 37 -15.60 18.45 -6.97
N LYS A 38 -14.98 19.60 -7.26
CA LYS A 38 -14.60 20.62 -6.29
C LYS A 38 -15.44 21.86 -6.52
N ASN A 39 -15.97 22.44 -5.44
CA ASN A 39 -16.59 23.77 -5.48
C ASN A 39 -15.51 24.85 -5.49
N ASP A 40 -15.39 25.56 -6.61
CA ASP A 40 -14.40 26.64 -6.80
C ASP A 40 -14.89 27.98 -6.24
N TRP A 41 -16.19 28.09 -5.97
CA TRP A 41 -16.79 29.29 -5.36
C TRP A 41 -16.69 29.27 -3.83
N ALA A 42 -16.58 28.11 -3.20
CA ALA A 42 -16.45 28.01 -1.75
C ALA A 42 -15.08 28.51 -1.25
N LYS A 43 -15.08 29.22 -0.10
CA LYS A 43 -13.84 29.64 0.59
C LYS A 43 -13.03 28.45 1.13
N ASN A 44 -13.71 27.34 1.43
CA ASN A 44 -13.09 26.11 1.88
C ASN A 44 -13.02 25.14 0.71
N ASN A 45 -11.94 24.35 0.61
CA ASN A 45 -11.80 23.27 -0.38
C ASN A 45 -12.85 22.17 -0.13
N GLN A 46 -14.08 22.42 -0.57
CA GLN A 46 -15.19 21.48 -0.49
C GLN A 46 -15.19 20.61 -1.75
N THR A 47 -15.06 19.30 -1.56
CA THR A 47 -15.22 18.30 -2.62
C THR A 47 -16.37 17.36 -2.31
N GLY A 48 -16.90 16.72 -3.35
CA GLY A 48 -17.93 15.69 -3.24
C GLY A 48 -18.11 14.97 -4.57
N ILE A 49 -18.98 13.96 -4.58
CA ILE A 49 -19.31 13.18 -5.78
C ILE A 49 -20.56 13.77 -6.43
N LEU A 50 -20.49 14.07 -7.73
CA LEU A 50 -21.65 14.49 -8.51
C LEU A 50 -22.62 13.29 -8.65
N THR A 51 -23.83 13.41 -8.12
CA THR A 51 -24.79 12.30 -8.04
C THR A 51 -25.94 12.43 -9.03
N GLU A 52 -26.36 13.65 -9.31
CA GLU A 52 -27.57 13.91 -10.12
C GLU A 52 -27.43 15.19 -10.95
N ILE A 53 -27.99 15.16 -12.16
CA ILE A 53 -28.32 16.34 -12.96
C ILE A 53 -29.83 16.54 -12.85
N CYS A 54 -30.26 17.48 -12.02
CA CYS A 54 -31.68 17.60 -11.66
C CYS A 54 -32.50 18.17 -12.81
N ASP A 55 -33.79 17.82 -12.90
CA ASP A 55 -34.73 18.47 -13.83
C ASP A 55 -35.11 19.89 -13.37
N LEU A 56 -34.85 20.21 -12.10
CA LEU A 56 -35.03 21.53 -11.51
C LEU A 56 -33.94 22.51 -11.95
N THR A 57 -34.34 23.75 -12.10
CA THR A 57 -33.52 24.92 -12.41
C THR A 57 -33.04 25.64 -11.16
N VAL A 58 -32.01 26.46 -11.28
CA VAL A 58 -31.44 27.22 -10.16
C VAL A 58 -32.39 28.25 -9.53
N THR A 59 -33.52 28.56 -10.17
CA THR A 59 -34.60 29.41 -9.65
C THR A 59 -35.74 28.63 -9.00
N ASP A 60 -35.79 27.32 -9.13
CA ASP A 60 -36.81 26.50 -8.47
C ASP A 60 -36.61 26.46 -6.95
N LYS A 61 -37.73 26.26 -6.25
CA LYS A 61 -37.79 26.31 -4.79
C LYS A 61 -37.05 25.14 -4.14
N LEU A 62 -36.27 25.44 -3.09
CA LEU A 62 -35.53 24.45 -2.30
C LEU A 62 -36.07 24.39 -0.86
N ASP A 63 -35.80 23.30 -0.17
CA ASP A 63 -36.27 23.10 1.21
C ASP A 63 -35.66 24.09 2.21
N PHE A 64 -34.46 24.62 1.91
CA PHE A 64 -33.68 25.48 2.80
C PHE A 64 -33.51 26.91 2.28
N ALA A 65 -33.98 27.23 1.08
CA ALA A 65 -33.88 28.55 0.47
C ALA A 65 -34.96 28.72 -0.61
N ASP A 66 -35.36 29.98 -0.88
CA ASP A 66 -36.36 30.27 -1.92
C ASP A 66 -35.94 29.78 -3.30
N SER A 67 -34.64 29.79 -3.59
CA SER A 67 -34.01 29.11 -4.72
C SER A 67 -32.49 29.10 -4.54
N LEU A 68 -31.77 28.37 -5.39
CA LEU A 68 -30.30 28.39 -5.35
C LEU A 68 -29.76 29.78 -5.74
N LYS A 69 -30.41 30.48 -6.67
CA LYS A 69 -30.08 31.87 -7.02
C LYS A 69 -30.27 32.81 -5.83
N ALA A 70 -31.43 32.72 -5.16
CA ALA A 70 -31.74 33.53 -3.98
C ALA A 70 -30.74 33.30 -2.86
N TYR A 71 -30.28 32.05 -2.66
CA TYR A 71 -29.26 31.72 -1.67
C TYR A 71 -27.96 32.52 -1.86
N TYR A 72 -27.44 32.62 -3.09
CA TYR A 72 -26.22 33.41 -3.35
C TYR A 72 -26.47 34.92 -3.22
N ILE A 73 -27.65 35.40 -3.64
CA ILE A 73 -28.02 36.82 -3.50
C ILE A 73 -28.09 37.22 -2.02
N GLN A 74 -28.75 36.44 -1.18
CA GLN A 74 -28.89 36.69 0.26
C GLN A 74 -27.55 36.68 1.01
N ARG A 75 -26.53 35.98 0.47
CA ARG A 75 -25.18 35.93 1.04
C ARG A 75 -24.23 37.03 0.53
N ASN A 76 -24.75 38.04 -0.18
CA ASN A 76 -23.96 39.08 -0.84
C ASN A 76 -22.98 38.52 -1.90
N GLU A 77 -23.35 37.41 -2.56
CA GLU A 77 -22.58 36.77 -3.62
C GLU A 77 -23.32 36.79 -4.97
N ALA A 78 -24.23 37.75 -5.17
CA ALA A 78 -25.04 37.89 -6.38
C ALA A 78 -24.20 37.95 -7.68
N TYR A 79 -23.02 38.58 -7.62
CA TYR A 79 -22.07 38.68 -8.75
C TYR A 79 -21.66 37.33 -9.35
N ARG A 80 -21.83 36.21 -8.62
CA ARG A 80 -21.53 34.85 -9.10
C ARG A 80 -22.62 34.27 -10.00
N VAL A 81 -23.87 34.74 -9.83
CA VAL A 81 -25.06 34.13 -10.41
C VAL A 81 -25.90 35.09 -11.25
N GLU A 82 -25.66 36.40 -11.18
CA GLU A 82 -26.47 37.42 -11.87
C GLU A 82 -26.44 37.28 -13.40
N ASN A 83 -25.32 36.81 -13.96
CA ASN A 83 -25.12 36.63 -15.40
C ASN A 83 -25.34 35.18 -15.86
N ILE A 84 -25.88 34.31 -14.99
CA ILE A 84 -26.19 32.92 -15.32
C ILE A 84 -27.69 32.81 -15.60
N SER A 85 -28.05 32.08 -16.66
CA SER A 85 -29.45 31.88 -17.05
C SER A 85 -30.27 31.25 -15.92
N ASP A 86 -31.49 31.73 -15.72
CA ASP A 86 -32.44 31.18 -14.75
C ASP A 86 -32.86 29.74 -15.11
N ASP A 87 -32.85 29.39 -16.40
CA ASP A 87 -33.13 28.04 -16.90
C ASP A 87 -31.98 27.04 -16.64
N THR A 88 -30.89 27.46 -15.99
CA THR A 88 -29.76 26.58 -15.69
C THR A 88 -30.23 25.45 -14.77
N ARG A 89 -30.07 24.20 -15.22
CA ARG A 89 -30.34 23.02 -14.39
C ARG A 89 -29.35 22.94 -13.23
N MET A 90 -29.85 22.70 -12.02
CA MET A 90 -28.99 22.45 -10.88
C MET A 90 -28.44 21.01 -10.90
N VAL A 91 -27.38 20.78 -10.13
CA VAL A 91 -26.82 19.45 -9.92
C VAL A 91 -26.73 19.12 -8.44
N LYS A 92 -26.79 17.84 -8.06
CA LYS A 92 -26.55 17.41 -6.69
C LYS A 92 -25.17 16.84 -6.50
N VAL A 93 -24.57 17.15 -5.36
CA VAL A 93 -23.26 16.64 -4.96
C VAL A 93 -23.37 16.04 -3.57
N ALA A 94 -23.03 14.76 -3.45
CA ALA A 94 -22.85 14.07 -2.19
C ALA A 94 -21.48 14.44 -1.60
N LEU A 95 -21.49 15.15 -0.48
CA LEU A 95 -20.29 15.49 0.27
C LEU A 95 -19.76 14.25 1.01
N GLN A 96 -18.49 14.30 1.43
CA GLN A 96 -17.88 13.24 2.25
C GLN A 96 -18.62 12.94 3.56
N THR A 97 -19.44 13.88 4.05
CA THR A 97 -20.30 13.68 5.23
C THR A 97 -21.54 12.83 4.94
N GLY A 98 -21.77 12.44 3.68
CA GLY A 98 -22.98 11.76 3.22
C GLY A 98 -24.17 12.71 2.98
N ILE A 99 -23.99 14.02 3.23
CA ILE A 99 -25.01 15.02 2.95
C ILE A 99 -24.97 15.34 1.46
N GLU A 100 -26.13 15.28 0.81
CA GLU A 100 -26.30 15.65 -0.58
C GLU A 100 -26.87 17.07 -0.66
N LEU A 101 -26.21 17.95 -1.44
CA LEU A 101 -26.60 19.35 -1.57
C LEU A 101 -26.70 19.75 -3.05
N PRO A 102 -27.61 20.68 -3.41
CA PRO A 102 -27.71 21.22 -4.75
C PRO A 102 -26.65 22.31 -4.99
N TYR A 103 -26.13 22.37 -6.21
CA TYR A 103 -25.10 23.33 -6.66
C TYR A 103 -25.40 23.84 -8.07
N TYR A 104 -24.88 25.04 -8.35
CA TYR A 104 -24.71 25.51 -9.72
C TYR A 104 -23.64 24.66 -10.40
N PRO A 105 -23.87 24.11 -11.60
CA PRO A 105 -22.84 23.37 -12.31
C PRO A 105 -21.62 24.25 -12.68
N GLN A 106 -21.81 25.57 -12.81
CA GLN A 106 -20.73 26.56 -13.02
C GLN A 106 -19.82 26.74 -11.80
N ALA A 107 -20.30 26.40 -10.60
CA ALA A 107 -19.50 26.49 -9.37
C ALA A 107 -18.51 25.33 -9.22
N LEU A 108 -18.70 24.27 -10.02
CA LEU A 108 -18.04 22.99 -9.82
C LEU A 108 -17.02 22.72 -10.92
N LYS A 109 -15.82 22.26 -10.55
CA LYS A 109 -14.81 21.73 -11.47
C LYS A 109 -14.54 20.26 -11.17
N PRO A 110 -14.37 19.40 -12.19
CA PRO A 110 -14.00 18.01 -11.95
C PRO A 110 -12.61 17.94 -11.30
N VAL A 111 -12.49 17.09 -10.29
CA VAL A 111 -11.19 16.72 -9.71
C VAL A 111 -10.52 15.74 -10.67
N LEU A 112 -9.43 16.21 -11.29
CA LEU A 112 -8.69 15.42 -12.26
C LEU A 112 -7.56 14.64 -11.58
N THR A 113 -7.76 13.34 -11.41
CA THR A 113 -6.68 12.40 -11.07
C THR A 113 -6.02 11.88 -12.33
N ARG A 114 -4.85 11.25 -12.20
CA ARG A 114 -4.17 10.62 -13.35
C ARG A 114 -5.05 9.53 -13.98
N GLU A 115 -5.78 8.80 -13.16
CA GLU A 115 -6.70 7.74 -13.55
C GLU A 115 -7.87 8.32 -14.36
N THR A 116 -8.47 9.41 -13.89
CA THR A 116 -9.51 10.13 -14.63
C THR A 116 -8.97 10.69 -15.95
N VAL A 117 -7.80 11.32 -15.94
CA VAL A 117 -7.15 11.80 -17.17
C VAL A 117 -6.87 10.65 -18.13
N SER A 118 -6.44 9.48 -17.65
CA SER A 118 -6.21 8.31 -18.49
C SER A 118 -7.47 7.72 -19.10
N ARG A 119 -8.62 7.81 -18.40
CA ARG A 119 -9.93 7.38 -18.93
C ARG A 119 -10.44 8.36 -19.98
N MET A 120 -10.24 9.66 -19.77
CA MET A 120 -10.67 10.71 -20.69
C MET A 120 -9.79 10.81 -21.95
N ASP A 121 -8.46 10.78 -21.76
CA ASP A 121 -7.46 10.85 -22.83
C ASP A 121 -6.21 10.06 -22.44
N ALA A 122 -6.20 8.77 -22.82
CA ALA A 122 -5.08 7.87 -22.56
C ALA A 122 -3.78 8.35 -23.22
N ALA A 123 -3.85 8.98 -24.40
CA ALA A 123 -2.68 9.46 -25.12
C ALA A 123 -2.03 10.64 -24.37
N PHE A 124 -2.83 11.59 -23.89
CA PHE A 124 -2.34 12.70 -23.07
C PHE A 124 -1.77 12.22 -21.73
N SER A 125 -2.43 11.28 -21.06
CA SER A 125 -1.91 10.65 -19.83
C SER A 125 -0.54 9.99 -20.03
N MET A 126 -0.33 9.33 -21.17
CA MET A 126 0.98 8.74 -21.52
C MET A 126 2.03 9.82 -21.82
N ARG A 127 1.68 10.86 -22.60
CA ARG A 127 2.60 11.97 -22.93
C ARG A 127 3.10 12.72 -21.70
N THR A 128 2.25 12.86 -20.68
CA THR A 128 2.58 13.59 -19.44
C THR A 128 3.35 12.73 -18.42
N GLU A 129 3.57 11.43 -18.67
CA GLU A 129 4.16 10.54 -17.68
C GLU A 129 5.55 10.99 -17.21
N SER A 130 6.42 11.44 -18.14
CA SER A 130 7.77 11.93 -17.83
C SER A 130 7.76 13.24 -17.04
N LEU A 131 6.72 14.06 -17.23
CA LEU A 131 6.56 15.34 -16.53
C LEU A 131 6.08 15.14 -15.09
N VAL A 132 5.27 14.11 -14.85
CA VAL A 132 4.81 13.74 -13.50
C VAL A 132 5.89 12.96 -12.73
N LYS A 133 6.55 12.00 -13.39
CA LYS A 133 7.58 11.15 -12.77
C LYS A 133 8.99 11.65 -13.11
N ARG A 134 9.44 12.66 -12.37
CA ARG A 134 10.74 13.34 -12.58
C ARG A 134 11.90 12.64 -11.86
N ASN A 135 13.00 12.38 -12.56
CA ASN A 135 14.25 11.92 -11.95
C ASN A 135 14.91 13.06 -11.14
N MET A 136 15.90 12.74 -10.29
CA MET A 136 16.52 13.74 -9.42
C MET A 136 17.23 14.87 -10.18
N LYS A 137 17.87 14.60 -11.32
CA LYS A 137 18.51 15.63 -12.14
C LYS A 137 17.50 16.67 -12.62
N THR A 138 16.40 16.21 -13.23
CA THR A 138 15.32 17.08 -13.70
C THR A 138 14.68 17.86 -12.56
N ARG A 139 14.51 17.25 -11.36
CA ARG A 139 13.97 17.97 -10.20
C ARG A 139 14.89 19.12 -9.79
N VAL A 140 16.18 18.85 -9.61
CA VAL A 140 17.13 19.89 -9.19
C VAL A 140 17.23 21.02 -10.23
N LEU A 141 17.22 20.71 -11.53
CA LEU A 141 17.20 21.75 -12.57
C LEU A 141 15.95 22.64 -12.46
N LEU A 142 14.75 22.06 -12.30
CA LEU A 142 13.53 22.86 -12.14
C LEU A 142 13.52 23.68 -10.84
N ASP A 143 14.07 23.13 -9.76
CA ASP A 143 14.19 23.84 -8.49
C ASP A 143 15.21 25.01 -8.63
N GLN A 144 16.27 24.85 -9.43
CA GLN A 144 17.23 25.90 -9.77
C GLN A 144 16.62 26.99 -10.64
N ASP A 145 15.86 26.63 -11.67
CA ASP A 145 15.13 27.58 -12.51
C ASP A 145 14.16 28.42 -11.66
N PHE A 146 13.43 27.77 -10.74
CA PHE A 146 12.53 28.45 -9.80
C PHE A 146 13.27 29.44 -8.89
N ILE A 147 14.45 29.07 -8.37
CA ILE A 147 15.28 29.99 -7.55
C ILE A 147 15.76 31.18 -8.39
N GLN A 148 16.10 30.97 -9.66
CA GLN A 148 16.50 32.06 -10.56
C GLN A 148 15.34 33.01 -10.84
N ASP A 149 14.13 32.48 -11.03
CA ASP A 149 12.91 33.27 -11.22
C ASP A 149 12.55 34.12 -9.99
N ILE A 150 12.81 33.63 -8.77
CA ILE A 150 12.67 34.44 -7.54
C ILE A 150 13.60 35.65 -7.59
N GLY A 151 14.84 35.46 -8.06
CA GLY A 151 15.82 36.54 -8.20
C GLY A 151 16.20 37.18 -6.86
N THR A 152 16.37 38.50 -6.87
CA THR A 152 16.72 39.31 -5.69
C THR A 152 15.46 39.81 -5.01
N ILE A 153 15.39 39.68 -3.69
CA ILE A 153 14.26 40.12 -2.87
C ILE A 153 14.61 41.48 -2.24
N GLU A 154 14.36 42.56 -2.97
CA GLU A 154 14.68 43.94 -2.54
C GLU A 154 14.09 44.32 -1.16
N PRO A 155 12.84 43.93 -0.80
CA PRO A 155 12.31 44.21 0.54
C PRO A 155 13.03 43.52 1.71
N LEU A 156 13.94 42.59 1.41
CA LEU A 156 14.78 41.88 2.37
C LEU A 156 16.26 42.25 2.15
N ASP A 157 16.55 43.54 1.98
CA ASP A 157 17.89 44.10 1.81
C ASP A 157 18.70 43.41 0.69
N GLY A 158 18.04 43.11 -0.43
CA GLY A 158 18.67 42.47 -1.59
C GLY A 158 19.02 40.99 -1.36
N MET A 159 18.35 40.32 -0.41
CA MET A 159 18.52 38.89 -0.17
C MET A 159 18.30 38.08 -1.45
N LYS A 160 19.18 37.09 -1.67
CA LYS A 160 19.09 36.13 -2.78
C LYS A 160 19.44 34.72 -2.30
N PHE A 161 18.80 33.72 -2.89
CA PHE A 161 19.12 32.32 -2.64
C PHE A 161 20.22 31.81 -3.58
N GLU A 162 21.13 31.00 -3.04
CA GLU A 162 22.08 30.22 -3.85
C GLU A 162 21.31 29.15 -4.66
N THR A 163 21.69 28.93 -5.92
CA THR A 163 21.09 27.88 -6.76
C THR A 163 21.67 26.50 -6.48
N ASP A 164 22.84 26.43 -5.85
CA ASP A 164 23.45 25.17 -5.47
C ASP A 164 22.86 24.65 -4.16
N PRO A 165 22.52 23.34 -4.08
CA PRO A 165 21.91 22.78 -2.90
C PRO A 165 22.90 22.74 -1.72
N CYS A 166 22.40 23.07 -0.53
CA CYS A 166 23.17 22.96 0.71
C CYS A 166 23.63 21.51 0.96
N THR A 167 24.86 21.36 1.44
CA THR A 167 25.39 20.06 1.87
C THR A 167 24.69 19.58 3.14
N VAL A 168 24.48 18.27 3.27
CA VAL A 168 23.76 17.71 4.43
C VAL A 168 24.53 17.90 5.75
N GLU A 169 25.85 18.02 5.66
CA GLU A 169 26.76 18.26 6.78
C GLU A 169 26.50 19.63 7.44
N LYS A 170 26.27 20.67 6.64
CA LYS A 170 25.89 22.01 7.13
C LYS A 170 24.59 21.97 7.92
N ILE A 171 23.66 21.08 7.55
CA ILE A 171 22.39 20.93 8.26
C ILE A 171 22.41 19.87 9.39
N GLY A 172 23.59 19.40 9.79
CA GLY A 172 23.77 18.49 10.93
C GLY A 172 23.52 17.01 10.64
N TYR A 173 23.59 16.61 9.37
CA TYR A 173 23.46 15.22 8.92
C TYR A 173 24.75 14.74 8.25
N LYS A 174 24.90 13.42 8.14
CA LYS A 174 25.95 12.78 7.34
C LYS A 174 25.35 11.86 6.31
N LYS A 175 26.04 11.72 5.17
CA LYS A 175 25.68 10.75 4.13
C LYS A 175 26.13 9.35 4.54
N GLY A 176 25.41 8.35 4.07
CA GLY A 176 25.77 6.95 4.27
C GLY A 176 25.21 6.06 3.18
N LYS A 177 25.70 4.83 3.17
CA LYS A 177 25.13 3.76 2.36
C LYS A 177 25.06 2.48 3.17
N VAL A 178 23.84 2.03 3.41
CA VAL A 178 23.55 0.74 4.00
C VAL A 178 23.82 -0.34 2.97
N LYS A 179 24.53 -1.40 3.37
CA LYS A 179 24.78 -2.56 2.51
C LYS A 179 23.47 -3.30 2.27
N GLU A 180 23.32 -3.95 1.12
CA GLU A 180 22.15 -4.81 0.86
C GLU A 180 22.22 -6.08 1.71
N PRO A 181 21.07 -6.60 2.20
CA PRO A 181 21.04 -7.85 2.94
C PRO A 181 21.44 -9.04 2.06
N LEU A 182 22.08 -10.02 2.68
CA LEU A 182 22.15 -11.36 2.10
C LEU A 182 20.91 -12.13 2.56
N LEU A 183 20.03 -12.46 1.61
CA LEU A 183 18.85 -13.27 1.88
C LEU A 183 19.22 -14.76 1.77
N VAL A 184 18.58 -15.61 2.55
CA VAL A 184 18.81 -17.07 2.55
C VAL A 184 17.49 -17.78 2.27
N CYS A 185 17.48 -18.68 1.30
CA CYS A 185 16.34 -19.52 0.95
C CYS A 185 16.62 -21.01 1.19
N GLY A 186 15.83 -21.89 0.58
CA GLY A 186 15.98 -23.34 0.73
C GLY A 186 17.40 -23.82 0.40
N LYS A 187 17.82 -24.88 1.10
CA LYS A 187 19.18 -25.47 1.00
C LYS A 187 20.30 -24.47 1.35
N ASP A 188 20.01 -23.52 2.24
CA ASP A 188 20.92 -22.47 2.68
C ASP A 188 21.54 -21.65 1.54
N LYS A 189 20.84 -21.57 0.40
CA LYS A 189 21.31 -20.81 -0.76
C LYS A 189 21.08 -19.33 -0.51
N ALA A 190 22.10 -18.54 -0.85
CA ALA A 190 22.05 -17.11 -0.74
C ALA A 190 21.40 -16.46 -1.98
N LEU A 191 20.57 -15.45 -1.73
CA LEU A 191 19.92 -14.60 -2.72
C LEU A 191 20.38 -13.16 -2.52
N LYS A 192 20.75 -12.50 -3.62
CA LYS A 192 21.00 -11.06 -3.65
C LYS A 192 19.68 -10.31 -3.87
N CYS A 193 19.61 -9.08 -3.40
CA CYS A 193 18.46 -8.22 -3.68
C CYS A 193 18.27 -8.02 -5.20
N GLY A 194 17.04 -8.22 -5.68
CA GLY A 194 16.70 -8.21 -7.11
C GLY A 194 16.88 -9.55 -7.84
N GLU A 195 17.41 -10.57 -7.19
CA GLU A 195 17.57 -11.93 -7.74
C GLU A 195 16.63 -12.96 -7.10
N GLU A 196 15.58 -12.52 -6.41
CA GLU A 196 14.75 -13.39 -5.57
C GLU A 196 13.92 -14.39 -6.37
N PHE A 197 13.74 -14.17 -7.68
CA PHE A 197 13.17 -15.17 -8.59
C PHE A 197 13.99 -16.47 -8.61
N LYS A 198 15.27 -16.46 -8.22
CA LYS A 198 16.09 -17.68 -8.09
C LYS A 198 15.60 -18.60 -6.96
N VAL A 199 14.73 -18.12 -6.06
CA VAL A 199 14.09 -18.96 -5.03
C VAL A 199 13.39 -20.17 -5.63
N PHE A 200 12.82 -20.04 -6.84
CA PHE A 200 12.12 -21.13 -7.51
C PHE A 200 13.08 -22.24 -7.97
N ASN A 201 14.37 -21.95 -8.14
CA ASN A 201 15.41 -22.92 -8.43
C ASN A 201 15.97 -23.57 -7.15
N TYR A 202 16.13 -22.78 -6.09
CA TYR A 202 16.80 -23.22 -4.87
C TYR A 202 15.86 -23.87 -3.84
N GLY A 203 14.57 -23.49 -3.88
CA GLY A 203 13.55 -23.88 -2.93
C GLY A 203 13.28 -22.79 -1.89
N PHE A 204 12.13 -22.90 -1.22
CA PHE A 204 11.75 -22.00 -0.13
C PHE A 204 12.51 -22.32 1.15
N TYR A 205 12.78 -21.30 1.97
CA TYR A 205 13.41 -21.45 3.29
C TYR A 205 12.59 -22.39 4.20
N ARG A 206 11.26 -22.21 4.24
CA ARG A 206 10.32 -23.07 4.94
C ARG A 206 9.13 -23.37 4.04
N LYS A 207 8.89 -24.65 3.77
CA LYS A 207 7.66 -25.12 3.10
C LYS A 207 6.54 -25.30 4.12
N THR A 208 5.32 -25.49 3.63
CA THR A 208 4.22 -25.97 4.46
C THR A 208 4.51 -27.41 4.91
N GLU A 209 4.19 -27.72 6.16
CA GLU A 209 4.43 -29.06 6.72
C GLU A 209 3.45 -30.13 6.21
N LYS A 210 2.29 -29.68 5.74
CA LYS A 210 1.20 -30.55 5.26
C LYS A 210 0.89 -30.24 3.80
N GLU A 211 0.33 -31.24 3.14
CA GLU A 211 -0.30 -31.10 1.83
C GLU A 211 -1.39 -30.03 1.89
N ILE A 212 -1.33 -29.08 0.95
CA ILE A 212 -2.24 -27.96 0.84
C ILE A 212 -3.48 -28.44 0.07
N LYS A 213 -4.58 -28.58 0.79
CA LYS A 213 -5.87 -28.94 0.21
C LYS A 213 -6.65 -27.70 -0.20
N ILE A 214 -7.12 -27.68 -1.44
CA ILE A 214 -7.67 -26.48 -2.07
C ILE A 214 -9.14 -26.65 -2.46
N GLY A 215 -9.93 -25.61 -2.15
CA GLY A 215 -11.26 -25.40 -2.73
C GLY A 215 -11.20 -24.45 -3.92
N TYR A 216 -12.02 -24.70 -4.95
CA TYR A 216 -12.10 -23.84 -6.14
C TYR A 216 -13.47 -23.17 -6.24
N LEU A 217 -13.47 -21.87 -6.53
CA LEU A 217 -14.68 -21.10 -6.77
C LEU A 217 -14.54 -20.26 -8.04
N TYR A 218 -15.51 -20.31 -8.94
CA TYR A 218 -15.43 -19.59 -10.22
C TYR A 218 -16.82 -19.18 -10.73
N PRO A 219 -16.91 -18.13 -11.56
CA PRO A 219 -18.16 -17.77 -12.21
C PRO A 219 -18.69 -18.92 -13.06
N ARG A 220 -20.00 -19.05 -13.16
CA ARG A 220 -20.63 -20.01 -14.07
C ARG A 220 -20.06 -19.88 -15.49
N ASN A 221 -19.93 -21.01 -16.19
CA ASN A 221 -19.34 -21.10 -17.53
C ASN A 221 -17.84 -20.72 -17.62
N SER A 222 -17.12 -20.59 -16.50
CA SER A 222 -15.69 -20.24 -16.48
C SER A 222 -14.78 -21.37 -16.01
N TYR A 223 -15.27 -22.61 -15.99
CA TYR A 223 -14.51 -23.78 -15.50
C TYR A 223 -13.21 -24.01 -16.28
N ASP A 224 -13.21 -23.84 -17.61
CA ASP A 224 -12.01 -24.01 -18.43
C ASP A 224 -10.89 -23.03 -18.07
N LEU A 225 -11.26 -21.80 -17.69
CA LEU A 225 -10.31 -20.79 -17.21
C LEU A 225 -9.74 -21.18 -15.84
N MET A 226 -10.60 -21.66 -14.93
CA MET A 226 -10.15 -22.16 -13.63
C MET A 226 -9.20 -23.35 -13.81
N LYS A 227 -9.54 -24.28 -14.70
CA LYS A 227 -8.71 -25.44 -15.04
C LYS A 227 -7.34 -25.01 -15.56
N ALA A 228 -7.28 -24.02 -16.45
CA ALA A 228 -6.01 -23.49 -16.97
C ALA A 228 -5.12 -22.91 -15.86
N VAL A 229 -5.72 -22.13 -14.96
CA VAL A 229 -5.02 -21.54 -13.80
C VAL A 229 -4.50 -22.62 -12.86
N VAL A 230 -5.37 -23.55 -12.44
CA VAL A 230 -5.01 -24.65 -11.53
C VAL A 230 -3.91 -25.52 -12.12
N ASN A 231 -4.00 -25.86 -13.40
CA ASN A 231 -2.96 -26.62 -14.08
C ASN A 231 -1.64 -25.84 -14.15
N GLY A 232 -1.67 -24.54 -14.43
CA GLY A 232 -0.48 -23.69 -14.42
C GLY A 232 0.21 -23.69 -13.05
N ILE A 233 -0.56 -23.49 -11.97
CA ILE A 233 -0.04 -23.51 -10.60
C ILE A 233 0.53 -24.89 -10.26
N TYR A 234 -0.22 -25.96 -10.53
CA TYR A 234 0.17 -27.33 -10.21
C TYR A 234 1.44 -27.75 -10.94
N THR A 235 1.47 -27.57 -12.26
CA THR A 235 2.63 -27.96 -13.08
C THR A 235 3.89 -27.20 -12.68
N PHE A 236 3.77 -25.91 -12.40
CA PHE A 236 4.91 -25.10 -11.96
C PHE A 236 5.37 -25.47 -10.55
N ALA A 237 4.47 -25.45 -9.56
CA ALA A 237 4.83 -25.57 -8.15
C ALA A 237 5.12 -27.02 -7.72
N LYS A 238 4.41 -28.02 -8.26
CA LYS A 238 4.61 -29.43 -7.90
C LYS A 238 5.58 -30.13 -8.85
N LEU A 239 5.44 -29.94 -10.16
CA LEU A 239 6.20 -30.69 -11.16
C LEU A 239 7.48 -29.97 -11.65
N GLY A 240 7.66 -28.69 -11.34
CA GLY A 240 8.79 -27.89 -11.86
C GLY A 240 8.71 -27.71 -13.37
N LYS A 241 7.49 -27.60 -13.92
CA LYS A 241 7.22 -27.49 -15.35
C LYS A 241 6.57 -26.16 -15.71
N TYR A 242 6.91 -25.64 -16.88
CA TYR A 242 6.26 -24.47 -17.46
C TYR A 242 5.90 -24.76 -18.92
N HIS A 243 4.65 -24.49 -19.31
CA HIS A 243 4.08 -24.88 -20.62
C HIS A 243 4.25 -26.38 -20.97
N GLY A 244 4.24 -27.26 -19.96
CA GLY A 244 4.29 -28.72 -20.15
C GLY A 244 5.70 -29.32 -20.15
N GLU A 245 6.74 -28.49 -20.25
CA GLU A 245 8.15 -28.91 -20.24
C GLU A 245 8.82 -28.64 -18.90
N LYS A 246 9.90 -29.38 -18.61
CA LYS A 246 10.73 -29.15 -17.42
C LYS A 246 11.36 -27.76 -17.52
N ASP A 247 11.08 -26.90 -16.56
CA ASP A 247 11.65 -25.56 -16.54
C ASP A 247 13.06 -25.59 -15.95
N LEU A 248 14.01 -24.90 -16.60
CA LEU A 248 15.41 -24.85 -16.16
C LEU A 248 15.61 -24.03 -14.88
N TYR A 249 14.65 -23.16 -14.55
CA TYR A 249 14.75 -22.18 -13.47
C TYR A 249 13.82 -22.49 -12.29
N THR A 250 13.10 -23.61 -12.34
CA THR A 250 12.11 -24.01 -11.34
C THR A 250 12.34 -25.47 -10.96
N MET A 251 12.50 -25.72 -9.66
CA MET A 251 12.62 -27.07 -9.14
C MET A 251 11.24 -27.72 -8.93
N ALA A 252 11.19 -29.05 -9.00
CA ALA A 252 10.00 -29.80 -8.61
C ALA A 252 9.79 -29.77 -7.09
N GLY A 253 8.53 -29.91 -6.68
CA GLY A 253 8.12 -29.99 -5.28
C GLY A 253 8.34 -28.72 -4.48
N LEU A 254 8.16 -27.53 -5.08
CA LEU A 254 8.20 -26.25 -4.36
C LEU A 254 7.07 -26.17 -3.33
N LEU A 255 5.85 -26.54 -3.74
CA LEU A 255 4.68 -26.68 -2.87
C LEU A 255 4.14 -28.10 -2.91
N ASP A 256 3.62 -28.56 -1.78
CA ASP A 256 2.90 -29.82 -1.69
C ASP A 256 1.40 -29.56 -1.89
N LEU A 257 0.94 -29.63 -3.15
CA LEU A 257 -0.44 -29.35 -3.54
C LEU A 257 -1.20 -30.65 -3.80
N ASP A 258 -2.40 -30.79 -3.23
CA ASP A 258 -3.33 -31.85 -3.63
C ASP A 258 -3.87 -31.56 -5.04
N VAL A 259 -3.73 -32.53 -5.94
CA VAL A 259 -4.20 -32.44 -7.33
C VAL A 259 -5.73 -32.48 -7.41
N LYS A 260 -6.37 -33.12 -6.44
CA LYS A 260 -7.82 -33.24 -6.38
C LYS A 260 -8.38 -32.04 -5.63
N ALA A 261 -9.31 -31.34 -6.28
CA ALA A 261 -10.12 -30.34 -5.61
C ALA A 261 -10.84 -31.01 -4.43
N MET A 262 -10.75 -30.43 -3.23
CA MET A 262 -11.64 -30.84 -2.14
C MET A 262 -13.10 -30.54 -2.49
N VAL A 263 -13.30 -29.40 -3.18
CA VAL A 263 -14.59 -28.91 -3.61
C VAL A 263 -14.43 -27.98 -4.80
N ARG A 264 -15.47 -27.95 -5.64
CA ARG A 264 -15.64 -26.97 -6.71
C ARG A 264 -17.04 -26.39 -6.56
N GLU A 265 -17.15 -25.07 -6.52
CA GLU A 265 -18.43 -24.39 -6.58
C GLU A 265 -18.44 -23.35 -7.69
N GLU A 266 -19.65 -23.10 -8.19
CA GLU A 266 -19.93 -22.07 -9.18
C GLU A 266 -20.79 -20.98 -8.54
N TYR A 267 -20.72 -19.78 -9.11
CA TYR A 267 -21.57 -18.67 -8.70
C TYR A 267 -22.01 -17.83 -9.90
N GLU A 268 -23.17 -17.20 -9.78
CA GLU A 268 -23.74 -16.28 -10.76
C GLU A 268 -23.26 -14.85 -10.52
N LEU A 269 -23.05 -14.09 -11.59
CA LEU A 269 -22.67 -12.67 -11.50
C LEU A 269 -23.90 -11.79 -11.28
N GLY A 270 -23.71 -10.71 -10.53
CA GLY A 270 -24.73 -9.68 -10.29
C GLY A 270 -25.61 -9.90 -9.06
N ASP A 271 -25.40 -10.97 -8.29
CA ASP A 271 -26.12 -11.22 -7.03
C ASP A 271 -25.15 -11.44 -5.86
N ILE A 272 -25.08 -10.46 -4.95
CA ILE A 272 -24.28 -10.53 -3.71
C ILE A 272 -24.71 -11.72 -2.85
N THR A 273 -26.01 -12.08 -2.85
CA THR A 273 -26.53 -13.21 -2.09
C THR A 273 -25.95 -14.52 -2.62
N ASP A 274 -25.83 -14.67 -3.94
CA ASP A 274 -25.25 -15.86 -4.54
C ASP A 274 -23.75 -15.97 -4.27
N TYR A 275 -23.01 -14.84 -4.32
CA TYR A 275 -21.62 -14.80 -3.87
C TYR A 275 -21.48 -15.31 -2.43
N LYS A 276 -22.30 -14.78 -1.51
CA LYS A 276 -22.28 -15.22 -0.11
C LYS A 276 -22.65 -16.70 0.01
N ARG A 277 -23.65 -17.17 -0.73
CA ARG A 277 -24.08 -18.58 -0.73
C ARG A 277 -22.94 -19.50 -1.12
N ALA A 278 -22.25 -19.21 -2.22
CA ALA A 278 -21.15 -20.03 -2.72
C ALA A 278 -19.96 -20.05 -1.74
N ALA A 279 -19.58 -18.90 -1.18
CA ALA A 279 -18.52 -18.84 -0.17
C ALA A 279 -18.87 -19.60 1.12
N ASN A 280 -20.12 -19.54 1.58
CA ASN A 280 -20.60 -20.27 2.76
C ASN A 280 -20.60 -21.80 2.57
N LYS A 281 -20.86 -22.29 1.34
CA LYS A 281 -20.75 -23.73 1.05
C LYS A 281 -19.33 -24.23 1.27
N LEU A 282 -18.33 -23.50 0.76
CA LEU A 282 -16.91 -23.83 0.94
C LEU A 282 -16.50 -23.78 2.42
N GLN A 283 -17.00 -22.82 3.18
CA GLN A 283 -16.72 -22.70 4.61
C GLN A 283 -17.13 -23.94 5.43
N LYS A 284 -18.19 -24.65 5.01
CA LYS A 284 -18.70 -25.83 5.73
C LYS A 284 -17.86 -27.09 5.52
N ILE A 285 -16.87 -27.04 4.64
CA ILE A 285 -16.06 -28.21 4.29
C ILE A 285 -14.81 -28.20 5.15
N GLU A 286 -14.72 -29.20 6.04
CA GLU A 286 -13.59 -29.36 6.93
C GLU A 286 -12.30 -29.70 6.18
N GLY A 287 -11.18 -29.14 6.65
CA GLY A 287 -9.85 -29.48 6.15
C GLY A 287 -9.36 -28.68 4.93
N ILE A 288 -10.14 -27.73 4.40
CA ILE A 288 -9.66 -26.80 3.37
C ILE A 288 -8.57 -25.90 3.95
N ASN A 289 -7.41 -25.84 3.29
CA ASN A 289 -6.30 -24.99 3.70
C ASN A 289 -6.25 -23.65 2.95
N LEU A 290 -6.79 -23.61 1.73
CA LEU A 290 -6.81 -22.43 0.88
C LEU A 290 -8.00 -22.50 -0.09
N VAL A 291 -8.59 -21.36 -0.44
CA VAL A 291 -9.49 -21.25 -1.59
C VAL A 291 -8.83 -20.47 -2.72
N ILE A 292 -8.88 -21.00 -3.95
CA ILE A 292 -8.55 -20.24 -5.16
C ILE A 292 -9.85 -19.83 -5.85
N ALA A 293 -10.03 -18.53 -6.05
CA ALA A 293 -11.25 -17.97 -6.61
C ALA A 293 -10.95 -17.15 -7.88
N LEU A 294 -11.70 -17.39 -8.96
CA LEU A 294 -11.71 -16.46 -10.09
C LEU A 294 -12.68 -15.31 -9.80
N VAL A 295 -12.25 -14.07 -10.05
CA VAL A 295 -13.09 -12.87 -9.83
C VAL A 295 -13.13 -11.98 -11.08
N PRO A 296 -14.31 -11.42 -11.45
CA PRO A 296 -14.45 -10.53 -12.59
C PRO A 296 -13.61 -9.26 -12.40
N ASP A 297 -13.06 -8.74 -13.51
CA ASP A 297 -12.29 -7.49 -13.50
C ASP A 297 -13.26 -6.28 -13.39
N GLY A 298 -12.87 -5.24 -12.66
CA GLY A 298 -13.60 -3.96 -12.62
C GLY A 298 -14.85 -3.91 -11.73
N MET A 299 -15.10 -4.93 -10.90
CA MET A 299 -16.21 -4.96 -9.93
C MET A 299 -15.66 -4.84 -8.50
N GLU A 300 -15.20 -3.66 -8.10
CA GLU A 300 -14.56 -3.48 -6.78
C GLU A 300 -15.57 -3.34 -5.62
N GLU A 301 -16.68 -2.63 -5.83
CA GLU A 301 -17.69 -2.39 -4.78
C GLU A 301 -18.78 -3.48 -4.77
N ASP A 302 -19.38 -3.79 -5.92
CA ASP A 302 -20.46 -4.79 -6.05
C ASP A 302 -19.99 -6.18 -6.47
N GLY A 303 -18.67 -6.39 -6.52
CA GLY A 303 -18.09 -7.66 -6.95
C GLY A 303 -17.99 -8.71 -5.84
N PRO A 304 -17.64 -9.94 -6.23
CA PRO A 304 -17.54 -11.05 -5.30
C PRO A 304 -16.32 -11.00 -4.36
N TYR A 305 -15.35 -10.10 -4.61
CA TYR A 305 -14.11 -10.03 -3.84
C TYR A 305 -14.35 -9.80 -2.34
N ASN A 306 -15.11 -8.75 -1.98
CA ASN A 306 -15.36 -8.39 -0.58
C ASN A 306 -16.17 -9.48 0.15
N PRO A 307 -17.32 -9.97 -0.39
CA PRO A 307 -18.07 -11.07 0.24
C PRO A 307 -17.22 -12.32 0.48
N PHE A 308 -16.42 -12.74 -0.50
CA PHE A 308 -15.57 -13.92 -0.39
C PHE A 308 -14.50 -13.74 0.68
N LYS A 309 -13.77 -12.61 0.65
CA LYS A 309 -12.74 -12.32 1.66
C LYS A 309 -13.31 -12.31 3.07
N THR A 310 -14.42 -11.63 3.29
CA THR A 310 -15.01 -11.47 4.63
C THR A 310 -15.50 -12.80 5.19
N ILE A 311 -16.18 -13.63 4.38
CA ILE A 311 -16.69 -14.93 4.83
C ILE A 311 -15.53 -15.86 5.20
N TRP A 312 -14.52 -15.97 4.34
CA TRP A 312 -13.41 -16.90 4.60
C TRP A 312 -12.44 -16.40 5.67
N ALA A 313 -12.27 -15.10 5.84
CA ALA A 313 -11.53 -14.55 6.98
C ALA A 313 -12.19 -14.93 8.32
N LYS A 314 -13.52 -14.82 8.42
CA LYS A 314 -14.28 -15.28 9.61
C LYS A 314 -14.16 -16.79 9.85
N ALA A 315 -14.06 -17.57 8.77
CA ALA A 315 -13.82 -19.01 8.82
C ALA A 315 -12.36 -19.39 9.09
N ASN A 316 -11.45 -18.42 9.16
CA ASN A 316 -10.01 -18.64 9.25
C ASN A 316 -9.43 -19.47 8.06
N ILE A 317 -10.02 -19.30 6.87
CA ILE A 317 -9.64 -19.93 5.60
C ILE A 317 -8.97 -18.88 4.69
N PRO A 318 -7.67 -19.00 4.40
CA PRO A 318 -6.99 -18.13 3.47
C PRO A 318 -7.55 -18.24 2.05
N SER A 319 -7.43 -17.17 1.26
CA SER A 319 -7.93 -17.13 -0.12
C SER A 319 -7.01 -16.41 -1.09
N GLN A 320 -6.90 -16.97 -2.30
CA GLN A 320 -6.15 -16.43 -3.43
C GLN A 320 -7.11 -16.11 -4.57
N MET A 321 -7.42 -14.82 -4.73
CA MET A 321 -8.23 -14.32 -5.84
C MET A 321 -7.35 -14.15 -7.07
N ILE A 322 -7.90 -14.52 -8.22
CA ILE A 322 -7.24 -14.41 -9.53
C ILE A 322 -8.23 -13.73 -10.48
N SER A 323 -7.79 -12.66 -11.13
CA SER A 323 -8.67 -11.90 -12.02
C SER A 323 -8.97 -12.69 -13.30
N MET A 324 -10.14 -12.46 -13.90
CA MET A 324 -10.53 -13.11 -15.16
C MET A 324 -9.54 -12.81 -16.29
N LYS A 325 -9.00 -11.58 -16.37
CA LYS A 325 -7.92 -11.24 -17.31
C LYS A 325 -6.68 -12.12 -17.13
N THR A 326 -6.28 -12.37 -15.89
CA THR A 326 -5.14 -13.26 -15.59
C THR A 326 -5.45 -14.70 -15.96
N ALA A 327 -6.67 -15.18 -15.68
CA ALA A 327 -7.08 -16.53 -16.03
C ALA A 327 -7.12 -16.77 -17.56
N LYS A 328 -7.60 -15.77 -18.32
CA LYS A 328 -7.58 -15.79 -19.80
C LYS A 328 -6.15 -15.88 -20.34
N LEU A 329 -5.21 -15.11 -19.79
CA LEU A 329 -3.79 -15.18 -20.17
C LEU A 329 -3.25 -16.61 -20.02
N PHE A 330 -3.55 -17.29 -18.91
CA PHE A 330 -3.11 -18.68 -18.69
C PHE A 330 -3.73 -19.65 -19.70
N ALA A 331 -5.02 -19.47 -20.00
CA ALA A 331 -5.72 -20.32 -20.96
C ALA A 331 -5.22 -20.12 -22.40
N GLU A 332 -4.90 -18.88 -22.79
CA GLU A 332 -4.31 -18.56 -24.10
C GLU A 332 -2.93 -19.19 -24.24
N GLU A 333 -2.03 -18.97 -23.27
CA GLU A 333 -0.68 -19.53 -23.34
C GLU A 333 -0.68 -21.06 -23.24
N ALA A 334 -1.63 -21.66 -22.51
CA ALA A 334 -1.79 -23.12 -22.49
C ALA A 334 -2.16 -23.71 -23.87
N LYS A 335 -2.87 -22.95 -24.72
CA LYS A 335 -3.17 -23.36 -26.10
C LYS A 335 -1.97 -23.18 -27.03
N GLU A 336 -1.18 -22.14 -26.82
CA GLU A 336 0.01 -21.83 -27.64
C GLU A 336 1.21 -22.72 -27.32
N GLY A 337 1.28 -23.28 -26.11
CA GLY A 337 2.38 -24.14 -25.66
C GLY A 337 3.73 -23.42 -25.78
N ASN A 338 4.70 -24.04 -26.44
CA ASN A 338 6.06 -23.50 -26.61
C ASN A 338 6.14 -22.22 -27.46
N LYS A 339 5.05 -21.82 -28.14
CA LYS A 339 5.00 -20.56 -28.91
C LYS A 339 4.55 -19.37 -28.05
N ALA A 340 4.17 -19.61 -26.80
CA ALA A 340 3.70 -18.57 -25.89
C ALA A 340 4.77 -17.53 -25.59
N LYS A 341 4.35 -16.28 -25.37
CA LYS A 341 5.23 -15.14 -25.08
C LYS A 341 5.82 -15.15 -23.65
N ASN A 342 5.58 -16.20 -22.86
CA ASN A 342 6.03 -16.37 -21.47
C ASN A 342 5.60 -15.22 -20.53
N ASN A 343 4.45 -14.59 -20.79
CA ASN A 343 3.99 -13.43 -20.03
C ASN A 343 3.40 -13.84 -18.67
N SER A 344 2.82 -15.05 -18.55
CA SER A 344 2.23 -15.52 -17.29
C SER A 344 3.25 -15.83 -16.19
N ARG A 345 4.54 -16.01 -16.51
CA ARG A 345 5.56 -16.45 -15.53
C ARG A 345 5.64 -15.53 -14.30
N TYR A 346 5.62 -14.21 -14.50
CA TYR A 346 5.66 -13.26 -13.39
C TYR A 346 4.40 -13.34 -12.51
N TYR A 347 3.24 -13.64 -13.11
CA TYR A 347 2.00 -13.88 -12.38
C TYR A 347 2.09 -15.17 -11.57
N LEU A 348 2.60 -16.26 -12.16
CA LEU A 348 2.85 -17.52 -11.46
C LEU A 348 3.76 -17.33 -10.26
N HIS A 349 4.88 -16.61 -10.41
CA HIS A 349 5.78 -16.32 -9.29
C HIS A 349 5.04 -15.66 -8.13
N ASN A 350 4.25 -14.61 -8.40
CA ASN A 350 3.50 -13.90 -7.37
C ASN A 350 2.38 -14.76 -6.77
N ILE A 351 1.64 -15.52 -7.59
CA ILE A 351 0.58 -16.43 -7.11
C ILE A 351 1.16 -17.48 -6.18
N ILE A 352 2.27 -18.12 -6.55
CA ILE A 352 2.90 -19.20 -5.76
C ILE A 352 3.46 -18.64 -4.45
N LEU A 353 4.10 -17.47 -4.49
CA LEU A 353 4.56 -16.77 -3.28
C LEU A 353 3.39 -16.34 -2.38
N GLY A 354 2.28 -15.88 -2.97
CA GLY A 354 1.05 -15.57 -2.26
C GLY A 354 0.44 -16.80 -1.58
N ILE A 355 0.35 -17.92 -2.29
CA ILE A 355 -0.10 -19.22 -1.74
C ILE A 355 0.82 -19.65 -0.59
N LEU A 356 2.14 -19.61 -0.80
CA LEU A 356 3.13 -19.97 0.22
C LEU A 356 2.93 -19.14 1.50
N GLY A 357 2.85 -17.81 1.38
CA GLY A 357 2.66 -16.93 2.55
C GLY A 357 1.29 -17.12 3.23
N LYS A 358 0.22 -17.35 2.46
CA LYS A 358 -1.13 -17.64 2.97
C LYS A 358 -1.25 -19.01 3.64
N THR A 359 -0.26 -19.86 3.48
CA THR A 359 -0.23 -21.20 4.08
C THR A 359 0.87 -21.33 5.14
N GLY A 360 1.51 -20.22 5.53
CA GLY A 360 2.52 -20.18 6.59
C GLY A 360 3.95 -20.50 6.15
N GLY A 361 4.17 -20.70 4.85
CA GLY A 361 5.50 -20.91 4.28
C GLY A 361 6.33 -19.62 4.21
N ILE A 362 7.65 -19.76 4.15
CA ILE A 362 8.61 -18.65 4.13
C ILE A 362 9.56 -18.85 2.94
N PRO A 363 9.62 -17.92 1.98
CA PRO A 363 10.45 -18.08 0.81
C PRO A 363 11.93 -17.85 1.11
N TRP A 364 12.25 -16.84 1.91
CA TRP A 364 13.61 -16.46 2.30
C TRP A 364 13.62 -15.67 3.62
N VAL A 365 14.78 -15.60 4.25
CA VAL A 365 15.04 -14.85 5.51
C VAL A 365 16.29 -13.99 5.37
N VAL A 366 16.51 -13.06 6.30
CA VAL A 366 17.80 -12.34 6.42
C VAL A 366 18.81 -13.25 7.10
N LYS A 367 20.05 -13.30 6.59
CA LYS A 367 21.12 -14.07 7.22
C LYS A 367 21.56 -13.50 8.57
N ASP A 368 21.97 -12.23 8.56
CA ASP A 368 22.61 -11.57 9.70
C ASP A 368 21.92 -10.23 9.98
N MET A 369 21.18 -10.13 11.09
CA MET A 369 20.51 -8.90 11.51
C MET A 369 21.33 -8.19 12.59
N PRO A 370 21.67 -6.90 12.44
CA PRO A 370 22.48 -6.19 13.43
C PRO A 370 21.67 -5.74 14.65
N GLY A 371 22.36 -5.27 15.69
CA GLY A 371 21.76 -4.64 16.88
C GLY A 371 21.31 -5.59 17.99
N ASN A 372 21.68 -6.88 17.92
CA ASN A 372 21.32 -7.90 18.92
C ASN A 372 19.84 -7.87 19.32
N VAL A 373 18.98 -7.91 18.31
CA VAL A 373 17.51 -7.88 18.46
C VAL A 373 16.99 -9.30 18.41
N ASP A 374 16.00 -9.61 19.24
CA ASP A 374 15.33 -10.91 19.26
C ASP A 374 14.08 -10.91 18.38
N CYS A 375 13.28 -9.86 18.48
CA CYS A 375 12.07 -9.69 17.66
C CYS A 375 11.78 -8.23 17.28
N PHE A 376 11.03 -8.08 16.20
CA PHE A 376 10.51 -6.83 15.67
C PHE A 376 8.99 -6.82 15.76
N VAL A 377 8.43 -5.70 16.20
CA VAL A 377 6.98 -5.48 16.28
C VAL A 377 6.62 -4.27 15.41
N GLY A 378 5.76 -4.45 14.41
CA GLY A 378 5.19 -3.33 13.65
C GLY A 378 3.84 -2.91 14.22
N LEU A 379 3.59 -1.61 14.37
CA LEU A 379 2.33 -1.06 14.87
C LEU A 379 1.75 -0.01 13.90
N ASP A 380 0.50 -0.21 13.47
CA ASP A 380 -0.24 0.77 12.67
C ASP A 380 -1.70 0.93 13.15
N VAL A 381 -2.29 2.12 13.03
CA VAL A 381 -3.66 2.43 13.47
C VAL A 381 -4.53 2.75 12.25
N ALA A 382 -5.64 2.03 12.09
CA ALA A 382 -6.56 2.24 10.97
C ALA A 382 -7.59 3.32 11.30
N THR A 383 -7.80 4.27 10.39
CA THR A 383 -8.93 5.22 10.44
C THR A 383 -10.04 4.71 9.54
N ILE A 384 -11.24 4.49 10.09
CA ILE A 384 -12.41 4.00 9.33
C ILE A 384 -13.21 5.17 8.77
N ALA A 385 -13.47 6.14 9.66
CA ALA A 385 -14.26 7.33 9.43
C ALA A 385 -13.70 8.45 10.31
N LYS A 386 -14.03 9.70 9.99
CA LYS A 386 -13.51 10.86 10.74
C LYS A 386 -13.84 10.71 12.24
N GLY A 387 -12.81 10.52 13.07
CA GLY A 387 -12.93 10.38 14.53
C GLY A 387 -13.10 8.95 15.06
N ILE A 388 -13.27 7.93 14.19
CA ILE A 388 -13.36 6.52 14.59
C ILE A 388 -12.14 5.77 14.08
N HIS A 389 -11.31 5.28 15.02
CA HIS A 389 -10.08 4.58 14.73
C HIS A 389 -10.16 3.15 15.28
N TYR A 390 -9.80 2.15 14.50
CA TYR A 390 -9.56 0.82 15.09
C TYR A 390 -8.18 0.81 15.74
N PRO A 391 -7.99 0.06 16.84
CA PRO A 391 -6.72 0.03 17.54
C PRO A 391 -5.65 -0.64 16.70
N ALA A 392 -4.41 -0.49 17.16
CA ALA A 392 -3.25 -0.87 16.41
C ALA A 392 -3.26 -2.33 15.94
N CYS A 393 -3.02 -2.54 14.65
CA CYS A 393 -2.63 -3.84 14.12
C CYS A 393 -1.16 -4.05 14.43
N SER A 394 -0.85 -5.20 15.03
CA SER A 394 0.53 -5.58 15.34
C SER A 394 0.98 -6.76 14.49
N VAL A 395 2.22 -6.73 14.04
CA VAL A 395 2.88 -7.85 13.35
C VAL A 395 4.20 -8.15 14.04
N VAL A 396 4.50 -9.42 14.25
CA VAL A 396 5.66 -9.86 15.01
C VAL A 396 6.55 -10.71 14.15
N PHE A 397 7.83 -10.35 14.10
CA PHE A 397 8.86 -11.09 13.40
C PHE A 397 10.01 -11.39 14.33
N ASP A 398 10.69 -12.51 14.14
CA ASP A 398 11.98 -12.72 14.80
C ASP A 398 13.12 -11.97 14.09
N LYS A 399 14.33 -12.10 14.63
CA LYS A 399 15.54 -11.44 14.10
C LYS A 399 15.89 -11.77 12.65
N TYR A 400 15.47 -12.93 12.14
CA TYR A 400 15.69 -13.31 10.73
C TYR A 400 14.57 -12.81 9.82
N GLY A 401 13.53 -12.20 10.40
CA GLY A 401 12.34 -11.70 9.73
C GLY A 401 11.34 -12.80 9.40
N ARG A 402 11.35 -13.91 10.15
CA ARG A 402 10.30 -14.93 10.07
C ARG A 402 9.09 -14.43 10.86
N LEU A 403 7.90 -14.50 10.26
CA LEU A 403 6.67 -14.11 10.92
C LEU A 403 6.38 -15.07 12.07
N LEU A 404 6.18 -14.52 13.27
CA LEU A 404 5.69 -15.24 14.45
C LEU A 404 4.17 -15.16 14.54
N GLY A 405 3.59 -14.04 14.13
CA GLY A 405 2.16 -13.86 13.98
C GLY A 405 1.79 -12.40 13.77
N PHE A 406 0.51 -12.15 13.55
CA PHE A 406 -0.06 -10.81 13.63
C PHE A 406 -1.27 -10.81 14.57
N TYR A 407 -1.47 -9.71 15.29
CA TYR A 407 -2.60 -9.54 16.18
C TYR A 407 -3.40 -8.31 15.80
N LYS A 408 -4.71 -8.54 15.65
CA LYS A 408 -5.72 -7.53 15.32
C LYS A 408 -6.72 -7.45 16.47
N PRO A 409 -6.74 -6.35 17.23
CA PRO A 409 -7.71 -6.12 18.30
C PRO A 409 -9.14 -6.07 17.77
N ALA A 410 -10.10 -6.64 18.50
CA ALA A 410 -11.51 -6.70 18.09
C ALA A 410 -12.28 -5.37 18.37
N ALA A 411 -12.01 -4.72 19.50
CA ALA A 411 -12.73 -3.51 19.91
C ALA A 411 -12.20 -2.25 19.20
N PRO A 412 -13.05 -1.29 18.77
CA PRO A 412 -12.62 0.03 18.29
C PRO A 412 -12.02 0.90 19.41
N GLN A 413 -11.25 1.93 19.05
CA GLN A 413 -10.81 2.99 19.97
C GLN A 413 -11.19 4.39 19.44
N GLN A 414 -11.12 5.41 20.30
CA GLN A 414 -11.24 6.80 19.86
C GLN A 414 -9.84 7.41 19.74
N GLY A 415 -9.56 8.01 18.59
CA GLY A 415 -8.30 8.71 18.29
C GLY A 415 -7.14 7.83 17.78
N GLU A 416 -6.08 8.51 17.32
CA GLU A 416 -4.87 7.88 16.77
C GLU A 416 -3.94 7.28 17.84
N LYS A 417 -4.04 7.75 19.09
CA LYS A 417 -3.22 7.26 20.22
C LYS A 417 -3.72 5.90 20.68
N ILE A 418 -2.84 4.90 20.71
CA ILE A 418 -3.17 3.56 21.21
C ILE A 418 -3.32 3.62 22.74
N THR A 419 -4.43 3.10 23.26
CA THR A 419 -4.66 3.05 24.71
C THR A 419 -3.75 2.01 25.41
N THR A 420 -3.41 2.25 26.67
CA THR A 420 -2.50 1.38 27.45
C THR A 420 -3.01 -0.05 27.60
N ARG A 421 -4.34 -0.25 27.72
CA ARG A 421 -4.96 -1.57 27.74
C ARG A 421 -4.68 -2.36 26.45
N ILE A 422 -4.79 -1.71 25.30
CA ILE A 422 -4.59 -2.35 24.00
C ILE A 422 -3.11 -2.60 23.76
N LEU A 423 -2.23 -1.69 24.21
CA LEU A 423 -0.79 -1.96 24.21
C LEU A 423 -0.47 -3.20 25.05
N GLN A 424 -1.05 -3.34 26.24
CA GLN A 424 -0.86 -4.53 27.06
C GLN A 424 -1.29 -5.80 26.34
N ASP A 425 -2.50 -5.83 25.78
CA ASP A 425 -2.99 -6.98 25.02
C ASP A 425 -2.05 -7.33 23.85
N ILE A 426 -1.56 -6.32 23.10
CA ILE A 426 -0.63 -6.51 21.98
C ILE A 426 0.68 -7.14 22.47
N PHE A 427 1.33 -6.57 23.50
CA PHE A 427 2.64 -7.02 23.93
C PHE A 427 2.61 -8.34 24.70
N ASP A 428 1.50 -8.65 25.39
CA ASP A 428 1.30 -9.97 25.97
C ASP A 428 1.24 -11.04 24.86
N GLN A 429 0.49 -10.79 23.77
CA GLN A 429 0.45 -11.69 22.62
C GLN A 429 1.81 -11.82 21.89
N VAL A 430 2.58 -10.74 21.81
CA VAL A 430 3.94 -10.75 21.25
C VAL A 430 4.85 -11.68 22.06
N ILE A 431 4.82 -11.55 23.39
CA ILE A 431 5.66 -12.35 24.29
C ILE A 431 5.25 -13.82 24.21
N PHE A 432 3.97 -14.14 24.31
CA PHE A 432 3.49 -15.52 24.22
C PHE A 432 3.87 -16.17 22.88
N ALA A 433 3.69 -15.47 21.76
CA ALA A 433 4.06 -16.00 20.45
C ALA A 433 5.58 -16.24 20.32
N TYR A 434 6.40 -15.44 21.00
CA TYR A 434 7.85 -15.64 21.03
C TYR A 434 8.22 -16.82 21.94
N GLU A 435 7.67 -16.89 23.16
CA GLU A 435 7.89 -17.98 24.11
C GLU A 435 7.44 -19.33 23.56
N ASP A 436 6.26 -19.41 22.94
CA ASP A 436 5.76 -20.62 22.28
C ASP A 436 6.72 -21.14 21.22
N ARG A 437 7.46 -20.23 20.55
CA ARG A 437 8.38 -20.57 19.47
C ARG A 437 9.78 -20.94 19.95
N PHE A 438 10.28 -20.27 20.99
CA PHE A 438 11.69 -20.34 21.40
C PHE A 438 11.90 -20.90 22.80
N GLY A 439 10.84 -21.06 23.60
CA GLY A 439 10.89 -21.56 24.97
C GLY A 439 11.46 -20.57 25.99
N GLU A 440 11.71 -19.32 25.59
CA GLU A 440 12.20 -18.24 26.45
C GLU A 440 11.59 -16.89 26.04
N MET A 441 11.60 -15.91 26.95
CA MET A 441 11.19 -14.54 26.64
C MET A 441 12.22 -13.82 25.75
N PRO A 442 11.78 -12.88 24.89
CA PRO A 442 12.71 -12.01 24.17
C PRO A 442 13.45 -11.08 25.14
N LYS A 443 14.74 -10.84 24.91
CA LYS A 443 15.58 -9.95 25.73
C LYS A 443 15.67 -8.55 25.14
N ASN A 444 15.52 -8.40 23.83
CA ASN A 444 15.55 -7.12 23.13
C ASN A 444 14.51 -7.03 22.00
N ILE A 445 13.60 -6.06 22.11
CA ILE A 445 12.51 -5.82 21.16
C ILE A 445 12.73 -4.50 20.42
N VAL A 446 12.48 -4.49 19.12
CA VAL A 446 12.40 -3.25 18.32
C VAL A 446 10.98 -3.04 17.83
N ILE A 447 10.40 -1.89 18.16
CA ILE A 447 9.06 -1.49 17.80
C ILE A 447 9.14 -0.47 16.66
N HIS A 448 8.49 -0.77 15.53
CA HIS A 448 8.32 0.13 14.41
C HIS A 448 6.89 0.68 14.41
N ARG A 449 6.72 1.97 14.69
CA ARG A 449 5.43 2.66 14.61
C ARG A 449 5.26 3.31 13.23
N ASP A 450 4.16 3.05 12.53
CA ASP A 450 3.79 3.83 11.35
C ASP A 450 3.24 5.20 11.78
N GLY A 451 3.92 6.27 11.38
CA GLY A 451 3.64 7.62 11.86
C GLY A 451 4.30 7.94 13.21
N PHE A 452 3.71 8.89 13.93
CA PHE A 452 4.21 9.33 15.23
C PHE A 452 3.86 8.33 16.33
N SER A 453 4.79 8.10 17.24
CA SER A 453 4.51 7.38 18.48
C SER A 453 4.11 8.39 19.55
N ASN A 454 2.81 8.57 19.76
CA ASN A 454 2.25 9.44 20.81
C ASN A 454 1.69 8.64 22.00
N GLU A 455 1.98 7.35 22.04
CA GLU A 455 1.61 6.44 23.12
C GLU A 455 2.32 6.81 24.44
N ASP A 456 1.90 6.18 25.53
CA ASP A 456 2.42 6.45 26.88
C ASP A 456 3.83 5.86 27.07
N ASP A 457 4.83 6.74 27.14
CA ASP A 457 6.24 6.36 27.31
C ASP A 457 6.54 5.76 28.68
N GLU A 458 5.83 6.21 29.72
CA GLU A 458 5.98 5.68 31.08
C GLU A 458 5.42 4.25 31.16
N TRP A 459 4.30 3.99 30.47
CA TRP A 459 3.75 2.65 30.34
C TRP A 459 4.74 1.68 29.71
N TYR A 460 5.37 2.04 28.58
CA TYR A 460 6.37 1.19 27.92
C TYR A 460 7.54 0.88 28.86
N LYS A 461 8.07 1.91 29.53
CA LYS A 461 9.18 1.76 30.47
C LYS A 461 8.83 0.79 31.58
N ASN A 462 7.67 0.95 32.22
CA ASN A 462 7.24 0.12 33.33
C ASN A 462 6.93 -1.32 32.90
N TYR A 463 6.23 -1.50 31.77
CA TYR A 463 5.86 -2.82 31.25
C TYR A 463 7.08 -3.67 30.90
N PHE A 464 8.06 -3.10 30.20
CA PHE A 464 9.26 -3.83 29.78
C PHE A 464 10.28 -4.00 30.92
N ALA A 465 10.43 -3.00 31.79
CA ALA A 465 11.30 -3.11 32.97
C ALA A 465 10.84 -4.23 33.91
N ALA A 466 9.53 -4.36 34.15
CA ALA A 466 8.97 -5.42 34.99
C ALA A 466 9.27 -6.83 34.46
N LYS A 467 9.57 -6.97 33.16
CA LYS A 467 9.89 -8.24 32.50
C LYS A 467 11.38 -8.40 32.18
N GLY A 468 12.21 -7.41 32.51
CA GLY A 468 13.64 -7.42 32.19
C GLY A 468 13.93 -7.38 30.68
N ILE A 469 13.03 -6.80 29.87
CA ILE A 469 13.15 -6.74 28.42
C ILE A 469 13.67 -5.36 28.00
N MET A 470 14.72 -5.31 27.17
CA MET A 470 15.12 -4.08 26.51
C MET A 470 14.18 -3.77 25.34
N TYR A 471 13.92 -2.49 25.11
CA TYR A 471 13.07 -2.07 23.99
C TYR A 471 13.60 -0.81 23.29
N ASN A 472 13.27 -0.69 22.01
CA ASN A 472 13.57 0.48 21.17
C ASN A 472 12.32 0.86 20.40
N ILE A 473 12.00 2.16 20.32
CA ILE A 473 10.85 2.67 19.56
C ILE A 473 11.36 3.52 18.41
N ILE A 474 11.03 3.08 17.19
CA ILE A 474 11.42 3.72 15.94
C ILE A 474 10.15 4.12 15.19
N GLU A 475 10.04 5.40 14.87
CA GLU A 475 8.98 5.93 14.01
C GLU A 475 9.38 5.76 12.54
N VAL A 476 8.49 5.18 11.73
CA VAL A 476 8.68 4.95 10.30
C VAL A 476 7.65 5.79 9.54
N ARG A 477 8.09 6.93 8.98
CA ARG A 477 7.22 7.90 8.31
C ARG A 477 7.33 7.80 6.80
N LYS A 478 6.23 7.38 6.16
CA LYS A 478 6.15 7.04 4.73
C LYS A 478 5.89 8.23 3.81
N ASN A 479 5.21 9.27 4.28
CA ASN A 479 4.81 10.43 3.49
C ASN A 479 5.60 11.64 3.92
N ILE A 480 6.70 11.90 3.21
CA ILE A 480 7.56 13.05 3.44
C ILE A 480 7.77 13.82 2.13
N SER A 481 7.87 15.14 2.24
CA SER A 481 8.22 16.01 1.11
C SER A 481 9.72 16.02 0.79
N SER A 482 10.57 15.46 1.66
CA SER A 482 12.02 15.43 1.42
C SER A 482 12.41 14.41 0.35
N LYS A 483 13.23 14.87 -0.60
CA LYS A 483 13.97 14.04 -1.55
C LYS A 483 15.46 14.04 -1.20
N LEU A 484 16.18 13.03 -1.68
CA LEU A 484 17.62 12.93 -1.49
C LEU A 484 18.35 13.12 -2.82
N ILE A 485 19.34 14.01 -2.82
CA ILE A 485 20.23 14.24 -3.95
C ILE A 485 21.44 13.30 -3.81
N PHE A 486 21.81 12.65 -4.91
CA PHE A 486 22.98 11.80 -4.99
C PHE A 486 23.88 12.28 -6.12
N TRP A 487 25.11 12.62 -5.75
CA TRP A 487 26.15 13.06 -6.67
C TRP A 487 27.08 11.89 -6.97
N GLN A 488 27.23 11.56 -8.25
CA GLN A 488 28.15 10.55 -8.72
C GLN A 488 28.90 11.08 -9.94
N ASN A 489 30.24 11.05 -9.91
CA ASN A 489 31.09 11.50 -11.01
C ASN A 489 30.75 12.93 -11.53
N GLY A 490 30.44 13.85 -10.61
CA GLY A 490 30.07 15.23 -10.96
C GLY A 490 28.66 15.40 -11.55
N GLN A 491 27.83 14.34 -11.57
CA GLN A 491 26.47 14.40 -12.06
C GLN A 491 25.46 14.03 -10.97
N ILE A 492 24.27 14.61 -11.07
CA ILE A 492 23.13 14.26 -10.21
C ILE A 492 22.44 13.03 -10.79
N GLU A 493 22.32 12.00 -9.97
CA GLU A 493 21.61 10.77 -10.29
C GLU A 493 20.51 10.48 -9.26
N ASN A 494 19.66 9.50 -9.57
CA ASN A 494 18.76 8.97 -8.55
C ASN A 494 19.59 8.24 -7.48
N PRO A 495 19.35 8.50 -6.18
CA PRO A 495 20.04 7.77 -5.13
C PRO A 495 19.75 6.27 -5.22
N PRO A 496 20.76 5.40 -5.12
CA PRO A 496 20.56 3.96 -5.14
C PRO A 496 19.88 3.48 -3.86
N MET A 497 19.34 2.26 -3.88
CA MET A 497 18.87 1.57 -2.68
C MET A 497 19.99 1.51 -1.63
N GLY A 498 19.62 1.67 -0.37
CA GLY A 498 20.53 1.76 0.78
C GLY A 498 21.19 3.13 0.97
N TYR A 499 21.08 4.06 0.02
CA TYR A 499 21.56 5.43 0.25
C TYR A 499 20.75 6.10 1.36
N CYS A 500 21.45 6.75 2.29
CA CYS A 500 20.83 7.43 3.42
C CYS A 500 21.53 8.73 3.80
N VAL A 501 20.78 9.59 4.48
CA VAL A 501 21.26 10.81 5.13
C VAL A 501 20.73 10.79 6.56
N TYR A 502 21.60 10.84 7.56
CA TYR A 502 21.20 10.59 8.94
C TYR A 502 22.06 11.33 9.97
N ASN A 503 21.54 11.48 11.18
CA ASN A 503 22.24 11.94 12.37
C ASN A 503 22.00 10.94 13.52
N ALA A 504 22.14 11.36 14.78
CA ALA A 504 21.97 10.47 15.93
C ALA A 504 20.53 9.92 16.08
N ASP A 505 19.52 10.73 15.71
CA ASP A 505 18.12 10.48 16.05
C ASP A 505 17.20 10.40 14.83
N LYS A 506 17.63 10.90 13.66
CA LYS A 506 16.84 10.91 12.43
C LYS A 506 17.64 10.39 11.24
N GLY A 507 16.97 9.68 10.35
CA GLY A 507 17.55 9.20 9.10
C GLY A 507 16.54 9.15 7.96
N TYR A 508 16.99 9.53 6.77
CA TYR A 508 16.26 9.40 5.52
C TYR A 508 16.88 8.26 4.72
N LEU A 509 16.09 7.26 4.35
CA LEU A 509 16.58 6.03 3.73
C LEU A 509 15.86 5.71 2.43
N VAL A 510 16.62 5.41 1.38
CA VAL A 510 16.09 4.86 0.13
C VAL A 510 16.04 3.34 0.21
N THR A 511 14.84 2.79 0.29
CA THR A 511 14.61 1.32 0.35
C THR A 511 14.21 0.73 -1.00
N THR A 512 13.92 1.57 -1.99
CA THR A 512 13.42 1.14 -3.30
C THR A 512 14.52 1.09 -4.35
N ASN A 513 14.61 -0.02 -5.08
CA ASN A 513 15.39 -0.08 -6.30
C ASN A 513 14.63 0.60 -7.46
N MET A 514 15.27 1.60 -8.06
CA MET A 514 14.73 2.41 -9.17
C MET A 514 15.22 1.96 -10.55
N LYS A 515 15.98 0.87 -10.65
CA LYS A 515 16.40 0.30 -11.93
C LYS A 515 15.15 0.01 -12.80
N ASN A 516 15.16 0.48 -14.05
CA ASN A 516 14.04 0.39 -14.99
C ASN A 516 12.73 1.07 -14.54
N LYS A 517 12.77 1.93 -13.52
CA LYS A 517 11.62 2.73 -13.07
C LYS A 517 11.81 4.20 -13.43
N LYS A 518 10.72 4.86 -13.83
CA LYS A 518 10.69 6.30 -14.05
C LYS A 518 10.58 7.07 -12.72
N GLY A 519 11.02 8.32 -12.72
CA GLY A 519 10.95 9.20 -11.55
C GLY A 519 12.14 9.06 -10.60
N SER A 520 11.99 9.66 -9.43
CA SER A 520 12.96 9.65 -8.33
C SER A 520 12.40 8.89 -7.14
N PRO A 521 13.24 8.18 -6.36
CA PRO A 521 12.77 7.42 -5.21
C PRO A 521 12.16 8.36 -4.15
N ASN A 522 11.17 7.85 -3.41
CA ASN A 522 10.64 8.51 -2.22
C ASN A 522 11.29 7.84 -1.00
N PRO A 523 12.23 8.52 -0.31
CA PRO A 523 12.83 7.96 0.89
C PRO A 523 11.78 7.77 1.99
N ILE A 524 12.14 6.99 3.00
CA ILE A 524 11.41 6.88 4.26
C ILE A 524 12.16 7.67 5.31
N LEU A 525 11.43 8.41 6.15
CA LEU A 525 11.99 9.08 7.32
C LEU A 525 11.86 8.17 8.53
N ILE A 526 12.97 7.96 9.20
CA ILE A 526 13.14 7.09 10.35
C ILE A 526 13.58 7.96 11.51
N GLU A 527 12.85 7.91 12.63
CA GLU A 527 13.19 8.68 13.83
C GLU A 527 13.27 7.74 15.03
N LYS A 528 14.39 7.78 15.75
CA LYS A 528 14.59 7.02 16.97
C LYS A 528 13.96 7.82 18.11
N LYS A 529 12.80 7.38 18.59
CA LYS A 529 12.13 7.99 19.72
C LYS A 529 12.80 7.61 21.04
N CYS A 530 13.11 6.33 21.22
CA CYS A 530 13.85 5.85 22.40
C CYS A 530 14.62 4.56 22.13
N GLY A 531 15.55 4.24 23.03
CA GLY A 531 16.36 3.03 22.99
C GLY A 531 17.83 3.29 22.67
N ASN A 532 18.64 2.25 22.80
CA ASN A 532 20.10 2.32 22.74
C ASN A 532 20.69 1.92 21.39
N LEU A 533 19.86 1.50 20.43
CA LEU A 533 20.34 1.17 19.09
C LEU A 533 20.95 2.38 18.39
N SER A 534 22.04 2.12 17.67
CA SER A 534 22.65 3.13 16.81
C SER A 534 21.75 3.40 15.61
N MET A 535 21.75 4.64 15.10
CA MET A 535 21.00 4.96 13.88
C MET A 535 21.48 4.11 12.69
N ALA A 536 22.76 3.72 12.64
CA ALA A 536 23.28 2.85 11.59
C ALA A 536 22.62 1.45 11.63
N ASP A 537 22.47 0.87 12.83
CA ASP A 537 21.78 -0.42 12.99
C ASP A 537 20.30 -0.31 12.63
N ILE A 538 19.62 0.75 13.11
CA ILE A 538 18.21 1.00 12.81
C ILE A 538 17.98 1.11 11.30
N LEU A 539 18.78 1.91 10.60
CA LEU A 539 18.69 2.06 9.14
C LEU A 539 18.94 0.72 8.42
N THR A 540 19.87 -0.08 8.92
CA THR A 540 20.17 -1.40 8.37
C THR A 540 19.01 -2.36 8.57
N GLN A 541 18.45 -2.43 9.77
CA GLN A 541 17.28 -3.25 10.10
C GLN A 541 16.08 -2.86 9.23
N VAL A 542 15.78 -1.56 9.10
CA VAL A 542 14.67 -1.08 8.26
C VAL A 542 14.88 -1.43 6.78
N LEU A 543 16.09 -1.26 6.25
CA LEU A 543 16.39 -1.70 4.88
C LEU A 543 16.14 -3.20 4.75
N TYR A 544 16.70 -4.01 5.64
CA TYR A 544 16.63 -5.47 5.56
C TYR A 544 15.19 -5.96 5.62
N LEU A 545 14.40 -5.44 6.56
CA LEU A 545 12.98 -5.75 6.69
C LEU A 545 12.17 -5.30 5.46
N SER A 546 12.57 -4.26 4.73
CA SER A 546 11.87 -3.87 3.47
C SER A 546 12.08 -4.86 2.33
N GLN A 547 13.17 -5.65 2.39
CA GLN A 547 13.51 -6.66 1.39
C GLN A 547 12.87 -8.03 1.66
N LEU A 548 12.13 -8.17 2.75
CA LEU A 548 11.53 -9.45 3.17
C LEU A 548 10.06 -9.64 2.79
N HIS A 549 9.52 -8.79 1.91
CA HIS A 549 8.16 -9.00 1.41
C HIS A 549 8.02 -10.39 0.77
N VAL A 550 7.06 -11.18 1.25
CA VAL A 550 6.83 -12.58 0.87
C VAL A 550 6.00 -12.68 -0.40
N GLY A 551 4.95 -11.85 -0.54
CA GLY A 551 3.93 -11.99 -1.60
C GLY A 551 4.39 -11.63 -3.01
N SER A 552 5.63 -11.17 -3.20
CA SER A 552 6.18 -10.89 -4.53
C SER A 552 7.70 -10.92 -4.52
N THR A 553 8.27 -11.16 -5.70
CA THR A 553 9.69 -10.88 -5.96
C THR A 553 9.98 -9.38 -5.99
N GLN A 554 8.97 -8.54 -6.25
CA GLN A 554 9.10 -7.09 -6.10
C GLN A 554 8.98 -6.68 -4.63
N LYS A 555 9.89 -5.82 -4.18
CA LYS A 555 10.00 -5.44 -2.78
C LYS A 555 9.08 -4.29 -2.42
N MET A 556 8.64 -4.30 -1.16
CA MET A 556 7.88 -3.20 -0.59
C MET A 556 8.81 -2.04 -0.27
N ARG A 557 8.30 -0.81 -0.41
CA ARG A 557 9.03 0.37 0.06
C ARG A 557 9.20 0.32 1.57
N LEU A 558 8.12 0.02 2.29
CA LEU A 558 8.11 -0.03 3.76
C LEU A 558 8.73 -1.34 4.27
N PRO A 559 9.36 -1.34 5.47
CA PRO A 559 9.73 -2.57 6.15
C PRO A 559 8.49 -3.44 6.36
N ILE A 560 8.63 -4.77 6.32
CA ILE A 560 7.51 -5.70 6.52
C ILE A 560 6.74 -5.43 7.82
N THR A 561 7.37 -4.86 8.85
CA THR A 561 6.72 -4.47 10.10
C THR A 561 5.59 -3.45 9.88
N THR A 562 5.87 -2.27 9.34
CA THR A 562 4.82 -1.25 9.11
C THR A 562 4.07 -1.50 7.81
N GLY A 563 4.71 -2.09 6.81
CA GLY A 563 4.08 -2.43 5.54
C GLY A 563 2.98 -3.48 5.67
N TYR A 564 3.16 -4.49 6.54
CA TYR A 564 2.11 -5.49 6.76
C TYR A 564 1.04 -4.97 7.72
N ALA A 565 1.41 -4.19 8.74
CA ALA A 565 0.43 -3.52 9.59
C ALA A 565 -0.50 -2.62 8.75
N ASP A 566 0.03 -1.79 7.83
CA ASP A 566 -0.76 -0.96 6.91
C ASP A 566 -1.67 -1.80 5.99
N LYS A 567 -1.19 -2.95 5.48
CA LYS A 567 -2.02 -3.87 4.69
C LYS A 567 -3.16 -4.47 5.51
N ILE A 568 -2.92 -4.86 6.76
CA ILE A 568 -3.96 -5.37 7.67
C ILE A 568 -4.97 -4.26 7.98
N CYS A 569 -4.51 -3.05 8.29
CA CYS A 569 -5.37 -1.88 8.54
C CYS A 569 -6.30 -1.59 7.36
N LYS A 570 -5.78 -1.61 6.12
CA LYS A 570 -6.56 -1.39 4.89
C LYS A 570 -7.53 -2.52 4.56
N ASN A 571 -7.12 -3.76 4.84
CA ASN A 571 -7.91 -4.96 4.53
C ASN A 571 -8.53 -5.54 5.79
N ARG A 572 -8.91 -4.68 6.75
CA ARG A 572 -9.26 -5.11 8.10
C ARG A 572 -10.33 -6.20 8.07
N GLU A 573 -11.42 -6.02 7.34
CA GLU A 573 -12.53 -6.98 7.27
C GLU A 573 -12.14 -8.35 6.68
N PHE A 574 -10.99 -8.42 6.00
CA PHE A 574 -10.50 -9.59 5.27
C PHE A 574 -9.43 -10.37 6.03
N VAL A 575 -9.18 -10.00 7.29
CA VAL A 575 -8.16 -10.60 8.16
C VAL A 575 -8.82 -11.09 9.46
N PRO A 576 -8.54 -12.33 9.90
CA PRO A 576 -9.05 -12.87 11.16
C PRO A 576 -8.76 -11.97 12.37
N GLU A 577 -9.65 -11.99 13.36
CA GLU A 577 -9.55 -11.17 14.58
C GLU A 577 -9.22 -12.02 15.81
N GLY A 578 -8.58 -11.40 16.80
CA GLY A 578 -8.51 -11.93 18.17
C GLY A 578 -7.57 -13.12 18.39
N LYS A 579 -6.78 -13.54 17.38
CA LYS A 579 -5.76 -14.59 17.52
C LYS A 579 -4.52 -14.24 16.70
N MET A 580 -3.36 -14.67 17.21
CA MET A 580 -2.11 -14.70 16.43
C MET A 580 -2.22 -15.78 15.34
N ASP A 581 -1.99 -15.40 14.10
CA ASP A 581 -1.92 -16.30 12.95
C ASP A 581 -0.64 -16.04 12.16
N ASP A 582 0.06 -17.09 11.75
CA ASP A 582 1.31 -17.01 10.97
C ASP A 582 1.06 -17.13 9.45
N ARG A 583 -0.20 -17.25 9.03
CA ARG A 583 -0.64 -17.23 7.63
C ARG A 583 -1.02 -15.83 7.21
N LEU A 584 -0.45 -15.35 6.11
CA LEU A 584 -0.60 -13.97 5.67
C LEU A 584 -1.86 -13.75 4.81
N PHE A 585 -3.04 -13.67 5.43
CA PHE A 585 -4.36 -13.52 4.75
C PHE A 585 -4.46 -12.31 3.80
N PHE A 586 -3.72 -11.25 4.10
CA PHE A 586 -3.73 -9.95 3.43
C PHE A 586 -2.77 -9.84 2.23
N LEU A 587 -2.06 -10.92 1.87
CA LEU A 587 -1.16 -10.90 0.70
C LEU A 587 -1.88 -10.86 -0.64
#